data_AF-A0A7J2SQH1-F1
#
_entry.id   AF-A0A7J2SQH1-F1
#
_cell.length_a   1.000
_cell.length_b   1.000
_cell.length_c   1.000
_cell.angle_alpha   90.00
_cell.angle_beta   90.00
_cell.angle_gamma   90.00
#
_symmetry.space_group_name_H-M   'P 1'
#
loop_
_entity.id
_entity.type
_entity.pdbx_description
1 polymer ?
#
loop_
_entity_poly.entity_id
_entity_poly.type
_entity_poly.pdbx_seq_one_letter_code
_entity_poly.pdbx_strand_id
1 'polypeptide(L)'
;TTIFYEDISVILSFDVYTWFIIIMLTVFASGVAVILYYVVLVDTELSQLIVFVYLIPLFATVFSYLLLGETITLETAVFAILIVGGVAVAQKPPILSKST
;
A
#
# COMPACT_ATOMS: atom_id res chain seq x y z
N THR A 1 13.68 -12.44 -25.09
CA THR A 1 13.38 -11.80 -26.40
C THR A 1 11.88 -11.64 -26.66
N THR A 2 11.05 -11.53 -25.62
CA THR A 2 9.58 -11.39 -25.73
C THR A 2 9.07 -9.95 -25.57
N ILE A 3 9.85 -9.04 -24.98
CA ILE A 3 9.47 -7.63 -24.75
C ILE A 3 9.24 -6.86 -26.06
N PHE A 4 9.85 -7.31 -27.17
CA PHE A 4 9.70 -6.70 -28.50
C PHE A 4 8.46 -7.18 -29.27
N TYR A 5 7.68 -8.12 -28.73
CA TYR A 5 6.47 -8.66 -29.38
C TYR A 5 5.16 -8.04 -28.85
N GLU A 6 5.22 -7.21 -27.81
CA GLU A 6 4.04 -6.49 -27.32
C GLU A 6 3.81 -5.23 -28.16
N ASP A 7 2.69 -5.21 -28.87
CA ASP A 7 2.31 -4.11 -29.74
C ASP A 7 1.86 -2.91 -28.88
N ILE A 8 2.69 -1.88 -28.81
CA ILE A 8 2.46 -0.66 -28.01
C ILE A 8 1.21 0.10 -28.49
N SER A 9 0.75 -0.15 -29.72
CA SER A 9 -0.50 0.41 -30.24
C SER A 9 -1.72 0.01 -29.40
N VAL A 10 -1.65 -1.11 -28.68
CA VAL A 10 -2.71 -1.58 -27.77
C VAL A 10 -2.92 -0.59 -26.61
N ILE A 11 -1.86 0.03 -26.10
CA ILE A 11 -1.94 0.99 -24.99
C ILE A 11 -2.73 2.24 -25.41
N LEU A 12 -2.52 2.70 -26.64
CA LEU A 12 -3.25 3.85 -27.19
C LEU A 12 -4.71 3.51 -27.55
N SER A 13 -5.03 2.22 -27.68
CA SER A 13 -6.38 1.74 -27.98
C SER A 13 -7.29 1.61 -26.74
N PHE A 14 -6.75 1.84 -25.55
CA PHE A 14 -7.51 1.74 -24.30
C PHE A 14 -8.61 2.81 -24.20
N ASP A 15 -9.73 2.40 -23.63
CA ASP A 15 -10.87 3.28 -23.36
C ASP A 15 -10.52 4.37 -22.32
N VAL A 16 -11.28 5.47 -22.34
CA VAL A 16 -11.12 6.62 -21.43
C VAL A 16 -11.22 6.18 -19.97
N TYR A 17 -12.10 5.23 -19.66
CA TYR A 17 -12.23 4.68 -18.31
C TYR A 17 -10.95 3.97 -17.82
N THR A 18 -10.31 3.20 -18.69
CA THR A 18 -9.03 2.52 -18.38
C THR A 18 -7.93 3.54 -18.13
N TRP A 19 -7.81 4.56 -18.98
CA TRP A 19 -6.87 5.66 -18.77
C TRP A 19 -7.12 6.40 -17.46
N PHE A 20 -8.39 6.63 -17.11
CA PHE A 20 -8.76 7.24 -15.84
C PHE A 20 -8.29 6.39 -14.64
N ILE A 21 -8.51 5.08 -14.66
CA ILE A 21 -8.02 4.17 -13.60
C ILE A 21 -6.49 4.20 -13.50
N ILE A 22 -5.79 4.15 -14.63
CA ILE A 22 -4.31 4.19 -14.66
C ILE A 22 -3.80 5.47 -14.00
N ILE A 23 -4.36 6.62 -14.38
CA ILE A 23 -3.98 7.91 -13.80
C ILE A 23 -4.32 7.96 -12.31
N MET A 24 -5.52 7.52 -11.94
CA MET A 24 -5.96 7.51 -10.54
C MET A 24 -4.99 6.67 -9.68
N LEU A 25 -4.67 5.45 -10.10
CA LEU A 25 -3.75 4.57 -9.37
C LEU A 25 -2.35 5.17 -9.30
N THR A 26 -1.81 5.68 -10.41
CA THR A 26 -0.44 6.20 -10.45
C THR A 26 -0.29 7.47 -9.60
N VAL A 27 -1.24 8.41 -9.72
CA VAL A 27 -1.19 9.68 -9.00
C VAL A 27 -1.51 9.49 -7.53
N PHE A 28 -2.59 8.78 -7.17
CA PHE A 28 -2.99 8.66 -5.76
C PHE A 28 -2.20 7.58 -5.02
N ALA A 29 -2.10 6.37 -5.57
CA ALA A 29 -1.50 5.25 -4.85
C ALA A 29 0.03 5.38 -4.73
N SER A 30 0.69 6.05 -5.67
CA SER A 30 2.14 6.27 -5.62
C SER A 30 2.52 7.73 -5.42
N GLY A 31 2.05 8.65 -6.28
CA GLY A 31 2.46 10.06 -6.23
C GLY A 31 2.14 10.75 -4.91
N VAL A 32 0.85 10.84 -4.59
CA VAL A 32 0.37 11.50 -3.36
C VAL A 32 0.84 10.75 -2.12
N ALA A 33 0.81 9.42 -2.13
CA ALA A 33 1.27 8.59 -1.01
C ALA A 33 2.73 8.87 -0.65
N VAL A 34 3.63 8.95 -1.65
CA VAL A 34 5.05 9.25 -1.43
C VAL A 34 5.26 10.67 -0.92
N ILE A 35 4.54 11.66 -1.45
CA ILE A 35 4.62 13.05 -0.96
C ILE A 35 4.21 13.12 0.50
N LEU A 36 3.07 12.54 0.86
CA LEU A 36 2.59 12.52 2.25
C LEU A 36 3.56 11.78 3.16
N TYR A 37 4.14 10.66 2.70
CA TYR A 37 5.16 9.93 3.44
C TYR A 37 6.37 10.83 3.76
N TYR A 38 6.90 11.54 2.77
CA TYR A 38 8.03 12.44 2.98
C TYR A 38 7.68 13.66 3.84
N VAL A 39 6.48 14.22 3.71
CA VAL A 39 6.02 15.33 4.55
C VAL A 39 6.02 14.91 6.03
N VAL A 40 5.47 13.74 6.35
CA VAL A 40 5.43 13.28 7.75
C VAL A 40 6.82 12.87 8.27
N LEU A 41 7.70 12.39 7.37
CA LEU A 41 9.08 12.02 7.70
C LEU A 41 9.94 13.19 8.18
N VAL A 42 9.60 14.42 7.78
CA VAL A 42 10.32 15.62 8.26
C VAL A 42 10.13 15.83 9.77
N ASP A 43 8.96 15.49 10.31
CA ASP A 43 8.57 15.81 11.69
C ASP A 43 8.53 14.58 12.63
N THR A 44 8.68 13.37 12.09
CA THR A 44 8.51 12.12 12.85
C THR A 44 9.68 11.15 12.63
N GLU A 45 10.07 10.40 13.68
CA GLU A 45 11.06 9.33 13.55
C GLU A 45 10.62 8.26 12.55
N LEU A 46 11.54 7.83 11.67
CA LEU A 46 11.30 6.82 10.63
C LEU A 46 10.71 5.51 11.19
N SER A 47 11.09 5.14 12.41
CA SER A 47 10.61 3.96 13.14
C SER A 47 9.10 4.00 13.43
N GLN A 48 8.51 5.19 13.59
CA GLN A 48 7.08 5.36 13.84
C GLN A 48 6.29 5.42 12.53
N LEU A 49 6.93 5.83 11.43
CA LEU A 49 6.29 5.94 10.12
C LEU A 49 6.16 4.60 9.40
N ILE A 50 7.14 3.72 9.55
CA ILE A 50 7.15 2.39 8.91
C ILE A 50 5.93 1.55 9.29
N VAL A 51 5.31 1.85 10.44
CA VAL A 51 4.05 1.30 10.92
C VAL A 51 2.93 1.42 9.88
N PHE A 52 2.78 2.60 9.30
CA PHE A 52 1.73 2.87 8.31
C PHE A 52 1.96 2.08 7.03
N VAL A 53 3.22 1.87 6.65
CA VAL A 53 3.59 1.03 5.49
C VAL A 53 3.14 -0.41 5.72
N TYR A 54 3.29 -0.93 6.93
CA TYR A 54 2.82 -2.28 7.25
C TYR A 54 1.29 -2.42 7.30
N LEU A 55 0.56 -1.31 7.45
CA LEU A 55 -0.91 -1.30 7.42
C LEU A 55 -1.48 -1.13 6.01
N ILE A 56 -0.66 -0.78 5.00
CA ILE A 56 -1.07 -0.71 3.59
C ILE A 56 -1.90 -1.93 3.14
N PRO A 57 -1.46 -3.18 3.33
CA PRO A 57 -2.25 -4.35 2.91
C PRO A 57 -3.62 -4.47 3.60
N LEU A 58 -3.76 -3.98 4.85
CA LEU A 58 -5.06 -3.91 5.53
C LEU A 58 -5.97 -2.90 4.84
N PHE A 59 -5.48 -1.69 4.59
CA PHE A 59 -6.24 -0.65 3.88
C PHE A 59 -6.59 -1.07 2.46
N ALA A 60 -5.65 -1.70 1.74
CA ALA A 60 -5.88 -2.24 0.41
C ALA A 60 -7.00 -3.28 0.41
N THR A 61 -7.02 -4.19 1.39
CA THR A 61 -8.10 -5.19 1.54
C THR A 61 -9.45 -4.52 1.79
N VAL A 62 -9.50 -3.56 2.71
CA VAL A 62 -10.74 -2.82 3.04
C VAL A 62 -11.25 -2.06 1.82
N PHE A 63 -10.37 -1.37 1.10
CA PHE A 63 -10.74 -0.65 -0.11
C PHE A 63 -11.10 -1.58 -1.27
N SER A 64 -10.49 -2.76 -1.38
CA SER A 64 -10.90 -3.75 -2.39
C SER A 64 -12.35 -4.20 -2.16
N TYR A 65 -12.70 -4.48 -0.90
CA TYR A 65 -14.08 -4.80 -0.54
C TYR A 65 -15.05 -3.64 -0.83
N LEU A 66 -14.69 -2.41 -0.44
CA LEU A 66 -15.57 -1.25 -0.56
C LEU A 66 -15.70 -0.70 -1.99
N LEU A 67 -14.60 -0.65 -2.76
CA LEU A 67 -14.54 -0.03 -4.09
C LEU A 67 -14.73 -1.02 -5.23
N LEU A 68 -14.17 -2.23 -5.11
CA LEU A 68 -14.23 -3.26 -6.14
C LEU A 68 -15.35 -4.28 -5.86
N GLY A 69 -15.90 -4.32 -4.64
CA GLY A 69 -16.95 -5.26 -4.26
C GLY A 69 -16.44 -6.69 -4.08
N GLU A 70 -15.13 -6.89 -3.94
CA GLU A 70 -14.54 -8.21 -3.72
C GLU A 70 -14.97 -8.78 -2.36
N THR A 71 -15.38 -10.05 -2.31
CA THR A 71 -15.72 -10.70 -1.03
C THR A 71 -14.50 -10.96 -0.17
N ILE A 72 -14.52 -10.47 1.07
CA ILE A 72 -13.53 -10.83 2.09
C ILE A 72 -13.72 -12.30 2.47
N THR A 73 -12.74 -13.14 2.17
CA THR A 73 -12.76 -14.56 2.52
C THR A 73 -12.16 -14.78 3.91
N LEU A 74 -12.37 -15.99 4.46
CA LEU A 74 -11.78 -16.37 5.75
C LEU A 74 -10.24 -16.27 5.71
N GLU A 75 -9.64 -16.59 4.57
CA GLU A 75 -8.20 -16.50 4.35
C GLU A 75 -7.71 -15.05 4.48
N THR A 76 -8.43 -14.10 3.86
CA THR A 76 -8.11 -12.67 3.95
C THR A 76 -8.18 -12.18 5.40
N ALA A 77 -9.16 -12.66 6.17
CA ALA A 77 -9.28 -12.33 7.59
C ALA A 77 -8.10 -12.89 8.41
N VAL A 78 -7.65 -14.12 8.13
CA VAL A 78 -6.46 -14.70 8.77
C VAL A 78 -5.20 -13.89 8.45
N PHE A 79 -5.01 -13.48 7.19
CA PHE A 79 -3.89 -12.63 6.81
C PHE A 79 -3.94 -11.26 7.49
N ALA A 80 -5.12 -10.65 7.60
CA ALA A 80 -5.27 -9.37 8.31
C ALA A 80 -4.84 -9.50 9.79
N ILE A 81 -5.24 -10.59 10.47
CA ILE A 81 -4.81 -10.85 11.86
C ILE A 81 -3.29 -11.04 11.94
N LEU A 82 -2.70 -11.79 11.01
CA LEU A 82 -1.24 -12.02 10.99
C LEU A 82 -0.47 -10.71 10.77
N ILE A 83 -0.94 -9.84 9.89
CA ILE A 83 -0.32 -8.53 9.64
C ILE A 83 -0.37 -7.68 10.90
N VAL A 84 -1.56 -7.52 11.50
CA VAL A 84 -1.72 -6.73 12.74
C VAL A 84 -0.86 -7.30 13.87
N GLY A 85 -0.83 -8.63 14.03
CA GLY A 85 0.01 -9.30 15.03
C GLY A 85 1.50 -9.08 14.79
N GLY A 86 1.98 -9.23 13.56
CA GLY A 86 3.38 -9.00 13.19
C GLY A 86 3.81 -7.55 13.43
N VAL A 87 2.96 -6.60 13.08
CA VAL A 87 3.18 -5.17 13.30
C VAL A 87 3.27 -4.83 14.78
N ALA A 88 2.37 -5.38 15.59
CA ALA A 88 2.39 -5.18 17.04
C ALA A 88 3.68 -5.74 17.70
N VAL A 89 4.23 -6.83 17.16
CA VAL A 89 5.52 -7.38 17.61
C VAL A 89 6.68 -6.50 17.15
N ALA A 90 6.69 -6.07 15.90
CA ALA A 90 7.77 -5.28 15.30
C ALA A 90 7.94 -3.90 15.94
N GLN A 91 6.86 -3.30 16.46
CA GLN A 91 6.87 -1.99 17.10
C GLN A 91 7.20 -2.01 18.59
N LYS A 92 7.42 -3.18 19.20
CA LYS A 92 7.82 -3.21 20.61
C LYS A 92 9.15 -2.47 20.78
N PRO A 93 9.20 -1.42 21.61
CA PRO A 93 10.45 -0.70 21.83
C PRO A 93 11.50 -1.66 22.43
N PRO A 94 12.79 -1.50 22.08
CA PRO A 94 13.86 -2.30 22.67
C PRO A 94 13.83 -2.15 24.20
N ILE A 95 13.92 -3.27 24.92
CA ILE A 95 13.81 -3.32 26.39
C ILE A 95 14.95 -2.54 27.10
N LEU A 96 15.94 -2.03 26.36
CA LEU A 96 17.14 -1.36 26.86
C LEU A 96 17.24 0.14 26.52
N SER A 97 16.14 0.91 26.62
CA SER A 97 16.18 2.39 26.56
C SER A 97 15.64 3.03 27.85
N LYS A 98 16.30 2.73 28.97
CA LYS A 98 16.26 3.55 30.20
C LYS A 98 17.67 3.58 30.78
N SER A 99 18.53 4.41 30.21
CA SER A 99 19.79 4.87 30.82
C SER A 99 20.49 5.81 29.84
N THR A 100 20.15 7.09 29.83
CA THR A 100 21.06 8.25 30.02
C THR A 100 20.20 9.50 30.09
#